data_AF-A0AAV0XXH7-F1
#
_entry.id   AF-A0AAV0XXH7-F1
#
_cell.length_a   1.000
_cell.length_b   1.000
_cell.length_c   1.000
_cell.angle_alpha   90.00
_cell.angle_beta   90.00
_cell.angle_gamma   90.00
#
_symmetry.space_group_name_H-M   'P 1'
#
loop_
_entity.id
_entity.type
_entity.pdbx_description
1 polymer ?
#
loop_
_entity_poly.entity_id
_entity_poly.type
_entity_poly.pdbx_seq_one_letter_code
_entity_poly.pdbx_strand_id
1 'polypeptide(L)'
;MAEVVDDIIKTLNGTNGADTESVIKIIPATTEGMLIANISLAVMCLVPIFFASFRSVELHIKNKMKKGIPESTAESMTEKDAMMFPVISSGNIIMLYIIISAFSKEHINLFVTVNFYVLGVAAISDILGTKFYAMLPKSIPKTKYQLRITEGTGEKKHDWINVKFTLHDVLFFVSCATLGTFYIISKHWIVNNIFGLAFA
;
A
#
# COMPACT_ATOMS: atom_id res chain seq x y z
N MET A 1 8.85 63.57 7.14
CA MET A 1 8.06 62.59 6.37
C MET A 1 8.94 61.60 5.61
N ALA A 2 10.10 62.00 5.06
CA ALA A 2 11.05 61.10 4.40
C ALA A 2 11.70 60.07 5.35
N GLU A 3 12.02 60.47 6.58
CA GLU A 3 12.68 59.60 7.57
C GLU A 3 11.81 58.42 8.04
N VAL A 4 10.49 58.64 8.14
CA VAL A 4 9.50 57.60 8.50
C VAL A 4 9.32 56.59 7.36
N VAL A 5 9.47 57.04 6.11
CA VAL A 5 9.34 56.18 4.93
C VAL A 5 10.59 55.29 4.79
N ASP A 6 11.78 55.81 5.07
CA ASP A 6 13.02 55.02 5.06
C ASP A 6 13.04 53.96 6.18
N ASP A 7 12.51 54.26 7.36
CA ASP A 7 12.37 53.28 8.45
C ASP A 7 11.36 52.17 8.10
N ILE A 8 10.25 52.52 7.44
CA ILE A 8 9.27 51.54 6.94
C ILE A 8 9.90 50.66 5.85
N ILE A 9 10.69 51.23 4.93
CA ILE A 9 11.38 50.48 3.87
C ILE A 9 12.48 49.57 4.44
N LYS A 10 13.22 50.01 5.47
CA LYS A 10 14.19 49.17 6.18
C LYS A 10 13.52 48.01 6.94
N THR A 11 12.37 48.27 7.56
CA THR A 11 11.59 47.25 8.28
C THR A 11 10.99 46.22 7.31
N LEU A 12 10.52 46.67 6.13
CA LEU A 12 10.00 45.79 5.07
C LEU A 12 11.10 44.97 4.39
N ASN A 13 12.29 45.54 4.16
CA ASN A 13 13.43 44.81 3.60
C ASN A 13 14.08 43.85 4.61
N GLY A 14 13.97 44.10 5.91
CA GLY A 14 14.39 43.17 6.96
C GLY A 14 13.45 41.97 7.17
N THR A 15 12.20 42.07 6.70
CA THR A 15 11.16 41.04 6.89
C THR A 15 11.05 40.08 5.70
N ASN A 16 11.67 40.40 4.56
CA ASN A 16 11.58 39.61 3.33
C ASN A 16 12.84 38.77 3.03
N GLY A 17 13.85 38.78 3.93
CA GLY A 17 15.15 38.14 3.74
C GLY A 17 15.53 37.07 4.78
N ALA A 18 14.68 36.82 5.76
CA ALA A 18 14.78 35.73 6.73
C ALA A 18 13.31 35.36 7.01
N ASP A 19 12.78 34.21 6.57
CA ASP A 19 12.61 33.06 7.48
C ASP A 19 11.97 31.85 6.75
N THR A 20 12.22 31.65 5.46
CA THR A 20 11.78 30.40 4.77
C THR A 20 12.80 29.27 4.83
N GLU A 21 14.06 29.57 5.17
CA GLU A 21 15.07 28.54 5.48
C GLU A 21 15.07 28.11 6.96
N SER A 22 14.41 28.85 7.85
CA SER A 22 14.36 28.53 9.29
C SER A 22 13.22 27.58 9.68
N VAL A 23 12.24 27.33 8.80
CA VAL A 23 11.15 26.35 9.04
C VAL A 23 11.61 24.90 8.85
N ILE A 24 12.76 24.67 8.22
CA ILE A 24 13.42 23.35 8.18
C ILE A 24 14.72 23.39 8.99
N LYS A 25 14.69 24.03 10.16
CA LYS A 25 15.62 23.65 11.21
C LYS A 25 15.18 22.27 11.66
N ILE A 26 15.81 21.22 11.13
CA ILE A 26 15.68 19.86 11.65
C ILE A 26 16.03 19.97 13.13
N ILE A 27 15.00 20.03 13.98
CA ILE A 27 15.18 20.09 15.42
C ILE A 27 15.94 18.81 15.75
N PRO A 28 17.18 18.87 16.26
CA PRO A 28 17.90 17.67 16.62
C PRO A 28 17.02 16.93 17.63
N ALA A 29 16.66 15.70 17.32
CA ALA A 29 15.71 14.93 18.11
C ALA A 29 16.22 14.89 19.55
N THR A 30 15.50 15.54 20.47
CA THR A 30 15.81 15.52 21.89
C THR A 30 15.90 14.06 22.33
N THR A 31 16.88 13.72 23.16
CA THR A 31 17.07 12.34 23.66
C THR A 31 15.76 11.77 24.26
N GLU A 32 14.97 12.62 24.92
CA GLU A 32 13.64 12.29 25.42
C GLU A 32 12.63 12.02 24.28
N GLY A 33 12.65 12.83 23.22
CA GLY A 33 11.81 12.63 22.03
C GLY A 33 12.14 11.34 21.27
N MET A 34 13.42 10.97 21.16
CA MET A 34 13.83 9.70 20.58
C MET A 34 13.38 8.50 21.42
N LEU A 35 13.47 8.59 22.74
CA LEU A 35 13.01 7.53 23.64
C LEU A 35 11.50 7.32 23.50
N ILE A 36 10.72 8.41 23.54
CA ILE A 36 9.26 8.36 23.39
C ILE A 36 8.87 7.81 22.02
N ALA A 37 9.55 8.22 20.94
CA ALA A 37 9.29 7.71 19.60
C ALA A 37 9.56 6.19 19.50
N ASN A 38 10.68 5.71 20.04
CA ASN A 38 11.02 4.29 20.01
C ASN A 38 10.03 3.44 20.83
N ILE A 39 9.62 3.92 22.00
CA ILE A 39 8.60 3.26 22.81
C ILE A 39 7.25 3.25 22.07
N SER A 40 6.88 4.37 21.45
CA SER A 40 5.65 4.46 20.64
C SER A 40 5.65 3.50 19.46
N LEU A 41 6.77 3.38 18.74
CA LEU A 41 6.94 2.42 17.64
C LEU A 41 6.84 0.98 18.13
N ALA A 42 7.46 0.66 19.27
CA ALA A 42 7.38 -0.68 19.86
C ALA A 42 5.93 -1.06 20.21
N VAL A 43 5.19 -0.16 20.86
CA VAL A 43 3.79 -0.39 21.23
C VAL A 43 2.90 -0.50 19.98
N MET A 44 3.06 0.42 19.02
CA MET A 44 2.31 0.43 17.76
C MET A 44 2.55 -0.81 16.91
N CYS A 45 3.72 -1.44 17.03
CA CYS A 45 4.06 -2.67 16.32
C CYS A 45 3.55 -3.92 17.06
N LEU A 46 3.83 -4.05 18.36
CA LEU A 46 3.52 -5.25 19.12
C LEU A 46 2.02 -5.50 19.28
N VAL A 47 1.24 -4.44 19.51
CA VAL A 47 -0.20 -4.57 19.75
C VAL A 47 -0.93 -5.13 18.52
N PRO A 48 -0.80 -4.57 17.30
CA PRO A 48 -1.40 -5.14 16.10
C PRO A 48 -0.87 -6.53 15.77
N ILE A 49 0.43 -6.81 15.94
CA ILE A 49 0.99 -8.15 15.68
C ILE A 49 0.33 -9.21 16.57
N PHE A 50 0.17 -8.90 17.86
CA PHE A 50 -0.47 -9.81 18.80
C PHE A 50 -1.92 -10.08 18.39
N PHE A 51 -2.74 -9.03 18.25
CA PHE A 51 -4.15 -9.18 17.87
C PHE A 51 -4.34 -9.81 16.48
N ALA A 52 -3.50 -9.45 15.51
CA ALA A 52 -3.53 -10.02 14.16
C ALA A 52 -3.19 -11.51 14.17
N SER A 53 -2.23 -11.95 14.99
CA SER A 53 -1.87 -13.36 15.13
C SER A 53 -3.07 -14.20 15.59
N PHE A 54 -3.78 -13.77 16.65
CA PHE A 54 -4.98 -14.49 17.11
C PHE A 54 -6.10 -14.48 16.08
N ARG A 55 -6.38 -13.31 15.48
CA ARG A 55 -7.43 -13.19 14.47
C ARG A 55 -7.13 -14.03 13.23
N SER A 56 -5.86 -14.12 12.82
CA SER A 56 -5.43 -14.94 11.69
C SER A 56 -5.66 -16.42 11.95
N VAL A 57 -5.26 -16.93 13.12
CA VAL A 57 -5.48 -18.33 13.50
C VAL A 57 -6.97 -18.67 13.56
N GLU A 58 -7.78 -17.81 14.17
CA GLU A 58 -9.24 -18.02 14.24
C GLU A 58 -9.88 -18.06 12.85
N LEU A 59 -9.47 -17.18 11.95
CA LEU A 59 -9.99 -17.11 10.58
C LEU A 59 -9.56 -18.33 9.75
N HIS A 60 -8.32 -18.79 9.92
CA HIS A 60 -7.84 -20.04 9.34
C HIS A 60 -8.66 -21.25 9.81
N ILE A 61 -8.96 -21.35 11.12
CA ILE A 61 -9.79 -22.43 11.67
C ILE A 61 -11.23 -22.35 11.13
N LYS A 62 -11.85 -21.17 11.13
CA LYS A 62 -13.22 -20.96 10.60
C LYS A 62 -13.31 -21.30 9.10
N ASN A 63 -12.33 -20.90 8.31
CA ASN A 63 -12.29 -21.23 6.88
C ASN A 63 -12.10 -22.73 6.64
N LYS A 64 -11.30 -23.43 7.47
CA LYS A 64 -11.16 -24.90 7.42
C LYS A 64 -12.48 -25.60 7.73
N MET A 65 -13.17 -25.20 8.81
CA MET A 65 -14.49 -25.76 9.16
C MET A 65 -15.53 -25.56 8.05
N LYS A 66 -15.57 -24.37 7.43
CA LYS A 66 -16.51 -24.07 6.32
C LYS A 66 -16.25 -24.89 5.06
N LYS A 67 -15.01 -25.27 4.78
CA LYS A 67 -14.64 -26.02 3.57
C LYS A 67 -14.66 -27.54 3.75
N GLY A 68 -14.90 -28.06 4.96
CA GLY A 68 -14.95 -29.51 5.22
C GLY A 68 -13.64 -30.25 4.96
N ILE A 69 -12.51 -29.53 4.96
CA ILE A 69 -11.19 -30.08 4.66
C ILE A 69 -10.61 -30.70 5.93
N PRO A 70 -10.16 -31.97 5.92
CA PRO A 70 -9.62 -32.66 7.09
C PRO A 70 -8.32 -32.00 7.59
N GLU A 71 -8.16 -32.01 8.92
CA GLU A 71 -7.09 -31.38 9.69
C GLU A 71 -5.66 -31.77 9.24
N SER A 72 -5.51 -32.94 8.60
CA SER A 72 -4.25 -33.50 8.11
C SER A 72 -3.64 -32.82 6.87
N THR A 73 -4.37 -31.90 6.23
CA THR A 73 -3.85 -31.10 5.10
C THR A 73 -3.53 -29.66 5.52
N ALA A 74 -3.46 -29.40 6.82
CA ALA A 74 -2.75 -28.23 7.29
C ALA A 74 -1.31 -28.32 6.79
N GLU A 75 -0.96 -27.51 5.79
CA GLU A 75 0.42 -27.20 5.45
C GLU A 75 1.03 -26.44 6.63
N SER A 76 1.22 -27.13 7.75
CA SER A 76 2.10 -26.71 8.82
C SER A 76 3.50 -26.86 8.25
N MET A 77 4.23 -25.75 8.10
CA MET A 77 5.63 -25.79 7.68
C MET A 77 6.35 -26.84 8.53
N THR A 78 6.97 -27.81 7.85
CA THR A 78 7.72 -28.86 8.53
C THR A 78 8.90 -28.21 9.24
N GLU A 79 9.27 -28.67 10.44
CA GLU A 79 10.36 -28.10 11.25
C GLU A 79 11.67 -27.96 10.45
N LYS A 80 11.92 -28.92 9.55
CA LYS A 80 13.04 -28.90 8.60
C LYS A 80 13.00 -27.70 7.64
N ASP A 81 11.84 -27.31 7.16
CA ASP A 81 11.67 -26.17 6.25
C ASP A 81 11.84 -24.84 6.99
N ALA A 82 11.35 -24.76 8.24
CA ALA A 82 11.54 -23.60 9.10
C ALA A 82 13.02 -23.38 9.45
N MET A 83 13.79 -24.45 9.66
CA MET A 83 15.23 -24.37 9.92
C MET A 83 16.04 -23.99 8.67
N MET A 84 15.56 -24.31 7.47
CA MET A 84 16.22 -23.95 6.21
C MET A 84 15.92 -22.50 5.78
N PHE A 85 14.86 -21.89 6.32
CA PHE A 85 14.44 -20.52 6.02
C PHE A 85 15.56 -19.46 6.15
N PRO A 86 16.38 -19.42 7.22
CA PRO A 86 17.45 -18.43 7.35
C PRO A 86 18.53 -18.56 6.27
N VAL A 87 18.81 -19.78 5.80
CA VAL A 87 19.81 -20.05 4.77
C VAL A 87 19.32 -19.59 3.39
N ILE A 88 18.06 -19.84 3.06
CA ILE A 88 17.46 -19.35 1.81
C ILE A 88 17.33 -17.82 1.86
N SER A 89 16.93 -17.28 3.00
CA SER A 89 16.80 -15.84 3.22
C SER A 89 18.13 -15.11 3.08
N SER A 90 19.23 -15.66 3.63
CA SER A 90 20.55 -15.04 3.50
C SER A 90 21.03 -14.95 2.05
N GLY A 91 20.81 -16.01 1.25
CA GLY A 91 21.08 -15.99 -0.19
C GLY A 91 20.24 -14.92 -0.92
N ASN A 92 18.95 -14.84 -0.61
CA ASN A 92 18.06 -13.83 -1.19
C ASN A 92 18.49 -12.40 -0.85
N ILE A 93 18.88 -12.13 0.40
CA ILE A 93 19.35 -10.80 0.83
C ILE A 93 20.63 -10.41 0.08
N ILE A 94 21.58 -11.33 -0.08
CA ILE A 94 22.82 -11.08 -0.84
C ILE A 94 22.51 -10.81 -2.32
N MET A 95 21.63 -11.60 -2.92
CA MET A 95 21.20 -11.39 -4.31
C MET A 95 20.50 -10.04 -4.49
N LEU A 96 19.58 -9.68 -3.59
CA LEU A 96 18.91 -8.37 -3.58
C LEU A 96 19.91 -7.23 -3.38
N TYR A 97 20.92 -7.40 -2.53
CA TYR A 97 21.95 -6.40 -2.31
C TYR A 97 22.75 -6.12 -3.58
N ILE A 98 23.16 -7.16 -4.32
CA ILE A 98 23.87 -7.00 -5.59
C ILE A 98 22.99 -6.28 -6.61
N ILE A 99 21.71 -6.64 -6.71
CA ILE A 99 20.73 -5.97 -7.58
C ILE A 99 20.61 -4.49 -7.20
N ILE A 100 20.35 -4.18 -5.93
CA ILE A 100 20.20 -2.80 -5.44
C ILE A 100 21.49 -1.99 -5.63
N SER A 101 22.66 -2.62 -5.54
CA SER A 101 23.94 -1.97 -5.77
C SER A 101 24.25 -1.73 -7.25
N ALA A 102 23.69 -2.55 -8.15
CA ALA A 102 23.88 -2.43 -9.60
C ALA A 102 23.00 -1.34 -10.23
N PHE A 103 21.84 -1.03 -9.66
CA PHE A 103 20.93 0.00 -10.15
C PHE A 103 21.14 1.34 -9.44
N SER A 104 20.89 2.45 -10.14
CA SER A 104 20.88 3.78 -9.51
C SER A 104 19.70 3.91 -8.55
N LYS A 105 19.87 4.73 -7.51
CA LYS A 105 18.81 4.98 -6.49
C LYS A 105 17.49 5.45 -7.12
N GLU A 106 17.57 6.18 -8.23
CA GLU A 106 16.42 6.71 -8.96
C GLU A 106 15.61 5.60 -9.62
N HIS A 107 16.26 4.64 -10.28
CA HIS A 107 15.57 3.51 -10.92
C HIS A 107 14.89 2.61 -9.90
N ILE A 108 15.53 2.37 -8.75
CA ILE A 108 14.94 1.57 -7.67
C ILE A 108 13.73 2.28 -7.07
N ASN A 109 13.84 3.57 -6.77
CA ASN A 109 12.74 4.33 -6.21
C ASN A 109 11.55 4.42 -7.18
N LEU A 110 11.83 4.62 -8.48
CA LEU A 110 10.81 4.58 -9.52
C LEU A 110 10.15 3.20 -9.60
N PHE A 111 10.95 2.13 -9.60
CA PHE A 111 10.44 0.75 -9.63
C PHE A 111 9.52 0.48 -8.44
N VAL A 112 9.93 0.80 -7.22
CA VAL A 112 9.11 0.63 -6.02
C VAL A 112 7.83 1.47 -6.10
N THR A 113 7.92 2.71 -6.57
CA THR A 113 6.76 3.61 -6.72
C THR A 113 5.73 3.05 -7.72
N VAL A 114 6.18 2.54 -8.86
CA VAL A 114 5.29 1.94 -9.87
C VAL A 114 4.62 0.67 -9.33
N ASN A 115 5.36 -0.17 -8.60
CA ASN A 115 4.78 -1.36 -7.96
C ASN A 115 3.71 -0.99 -6.92
N PHE A 116 4.03 -0.03 -6.03
CA PHE A 116 3.07 0.47 -5.05
C PHE A 116 1.83 1.07 -5.69
N TYR A 117 1.98 1.77 -6.82
CA TYR A 117 0.87 2.31 -7.57
C TYR A 117 -0.02 1.22 -8.18
N VAL A 118 0.57 0.27 -8.93
CA VAL A 118 -0.20 -0.79 -9.61
C VAL A 118 -0.93 -1.67 -8.59
N LEU A 119 -0.20 -2.13 -7.57
CA LEU A 119 -0.80 -2.96 -6.52
C LEU A 119 -1.80 -2.15 -5.69
N GLY A 120 -1.50 -0.89 -5.36
CA GLY A 120 -2.35 -0.05 -4.52
C GLY A 120 -3.69 0.29 -5.19
N VAL A 121 -3.67 0.62 -6.48
CA VAL A 121 -4.91 0.86 -7.25
C VAL A 121 -5.75 -0.41 -7.34
N ALA A 122 -5.13 -1.57 -7.59
CA ALA A 122 -5.84 -2.85 -7.62
C ALA A 122 -6.49 -3.17 -6.26
N ALA A 123 -5.74 -3.05 -5.17
CA ALA A 123 -6.23 -3.34 -3.82
C ALA A 123 -7.38 -2.42 -3.40
N ILE A 124 -7.25 -1.11 -3.64
CA ILE A 124 -8.33 -0.16 -3.34
C ILE A 124 -9.56 -0.46 -4.19
N SER A 125 -9.39 -0.75 -5.48
CA SER A 125 -10.51 -1.08 -6.36
C SER A 125 -11.27 -2.32 -5.86
N ASP A 126 -10.58 -3.34 -5.37
CA ASP A 126 -11.19 -4.57 -4.84
C ASP A 126 -11.91 -4.34 -3.50
N ILE A 127 -11.30 -3.56 -2.60
CA ILE A 127 -11.91 -3.18 -1.31
C ILE A 127 -13.16 -2.34 -1.56
N LEU A 128 -13.06 -1.31 -2.41
CA LEU A 128 -14.21 -0.47 -2.76
C LEU A 128 -15.27 -1.31 -3.46
N GLY A 129 -14.93 -2.12 -4.44
CA GLY A 129 -15.88 -3.03 -5.11
C GLY A 129 -16.64 -3.87 -4.09
N THR A 130 -15.93 -4.65 -3.28
CA THR A 130 -16.54 -5.60 -2.33
C THR A 130 -17.36 -4.92 -1.22
N LYS A 131 -16.95 -3.73 -0.74
CA LYS A 131 -17.61 -3.02 0.37
C LYS A 131 -18.70 -2.05 -0.09
N PHE A 132 -18.54 -1.40 -1.24
CA PHE A 132 -19.47 -0.38 -1.75
C PHE A 132 -20.61 -0.93 -2.61
N TYR A 133 -20.65 -2.23 -2.95
CA TYR A 133 -21.83 -2.83 -3.60
C TYR A 133 -23.15 -2.57 -2.85
N ALA A 134 -23.10 -2.33 -1.53
CA ALA A 134 -24.27 -2.02 -0.69
C ALA A 134 -24.68 -0.53 -0.71
N MET A 135 -23.77 0.38 -1.04
CA MET A 135 -23.96 1.84 -0.98
C MET A 135 -24.22 2.47 -2.36
N LEU A 136 -24.12 1.68 -3.43
CA LEU A 136 -24.37 2.14 -4.79
C LEU A 136 -25.88 2.38 -5.04
N PRO A 137 -26.24 3.52 -5.68
CA PRO A 137 -27.62 3.83 -6.02
C PRO A 137 -28.19 2.80 -7.01
N LYS A 138 -29.45 2.41 -6.82
CA LYS A 138 -30.21 1.46 -7.69
C LYS A 138 -30.40 1.93 -9.15
N SER A 139 -29.81 3.06 -9.56
CA SER A 139 -30.09 3.76 -10.82
C SER A 139 -29.25 3.29 -12.01
N ILE A 140 -28.19 2.49 -11.82
CA ILE A 140 -27.43 1.91 -12.93
C ILE A 140 -27.73 0.40 -12.96
N PRO A 141 -28.19 -0.16 -14.10
CA PRO A 141 -28.56 -1.56 -14.19
C PRO A 141 -27.39 -2.48 -13.80
N LYS A 142 -27.70 -3.55 -13.06
CA LYS A 142 -26.75 -4.62 -12.70
C LYS A 142 -26.43 -5.50 -13.92
N THR A 143 -26.06 -4.90 -15.04
CA THR A 143 -25.61 -5.63 -16.23
C THR A 143 -24.28 -6.29 -15.91
N LYS A 144 -24.32 -7.62 -15.78
CA LYS A 144 -23.15 -8.47 -15.57
C LYS A 144 -22.50 -8.67 -16.94
N TYR A 145 -21.34 -8.09 -17.17
CA TYR A 145 -20.55 -8.36 -18.35
C TYR A 145 -19.62 -9.54 -18.05
N GLN A 146 -19.54 -10.51 -18.96
CA GLN A 146 -18.66 -11.68 -18.82
C GLN A 146 -17.63 -11.62 -19.93
N LEU A 147 -16.36 -11.37 -19.58
CA LEU A 147 -15.26 -11.54 -20.53
C LEU A 147 -14.90 -13.02 -20.50
N ARG A 148 -15.34 -13.76 -21.51
CA ARG A 148 -14.89 -15.13 -21.75
C ARG A 148 -13.93 -15.12 -22.92
N ILE A 149 -12.65 -15.29 -22.62
CA ILE A 149 -11.66 -15.60 -23.65
C ILE A 149 -11.61 -17.12 -23.73
N THR A 150 -12.25 -17.65 -24.77
CA THR A 150 -12.26 -19.09 -25.08
C THR A 150 -11.47 -19.31 -26.35
N GLU A 151 -10.55 -20.27 -26.31
CA GLU A 151 -9.83 -20.74 -27.49
C GLU A 151 -10.43 -22.09 -27.92
N GLY A 152 -10.96 -22.14 -29.14
CA GLY A 152 -11.50 -23.36 -29.78
C GLY A 152 -13.03 -23.45 -29.89
N THR A 153 -13.50 -24.15 -30.95
CA THR A 153 -14.91 -24.48 -31.24
C THR A 153 -15.12 -25.99 -31.10
N GLY A 154 -15.95 -26.44 -30.14
CA GLY A 154 -16.31 -27.86 -29.93
C GLY A 154 -16.21 -28.34 -28.47
N GLU A 155 -16.15 -29.67 -28.25
CA GLU A 155 -16.15 -30.34 -26.93
C GLU A 155 -14.86 -30.19 -26.10
N LYS A 156 -13.83 -29.50 -26.61
CA LYS A 156 -12.58 -29.20 -25.89
C LYS A 156 -12.47 -27.70 -25.61
N LYS A 157 -13.41 -27.14 -24.84
CA LYS A 157 -13.35 -25.74 -24.38
C LYS A 157 -12.41 -25.63 -23.19
N HIS A 158 -11.24 -25.02 -23.41
CA HIS A 158 -10.42 -24.51 -22.32
C HIS A 158 -10.78 -23.04 -22.07
N ASP A 159 -11.47 -22.79 -20.96
CA ASP A 159 -11.72 -21.44 -20.45
C ASP A 159 -10.43 -20.95 -19.77
N TRP A 160 -9.66 -20.09 -20.43
CA TRP A 160 -8.45 -19.51 -19.84
C TRP A 160 -8.79 -18.38 -18.85
N ILE A 161 -9.78 -17.53 -19.17
CA ILE A 161 -10.14 -16.35 -18.38
C ILE A 161 -11.67 -16.18 -18.41
N ASN A 162 -12.30 -16.26 -17.23
CA ASN A 162 -13.72 -15.99 -17.02
C ASN A 162 -13.87 -14.86 -15.99
N VAL A 163 -13.72 -13.62 -16.45
CA VAL A 163 -13.84 -12.43 -15.60
C VAL A 163 -15.26 -11.89 -15.72
N LYS A 164 -15.99 -11.94 -14.61
CA LYS A 164 -17.30 -11.29 -14.48
C LYS A 164 -17.03 -9.88 -13.96
N PHE A 165 -17.31 -8.88 -14.78
CA PHE A 165 -17.11 -7.48 -14.42
C PHE A 165 -18.44 -6.73 -14.56
N THR A 166 -18.71 -5.86 -13.60
CA THR A 166 -19.85 -4.94 -13.65
C THR A 166 -19.34 -3.57 -14.10
N LEU A 167 -20.18 -2.79 -14.78
CA LEU A 167 -19.85 -1.39 -15.11
C LEU A 167 -19.43 -0.58 -13.87
N HIS A 168 -20.00 -0.91 -12.72
CA HIS A 168 -19.66 -0.30 -11.42
C HIS A 168 -18.20 -0.54 -11.04
N ASP A 169 -17.67 -1.75 -11.28
CA ASP A 169 -16.31 -2.13 -10.92
C ASP A 169 -15.30 -1.39 -11.80
N VAL A 170 -15.63 -1.23 -13.08
CA VAL A 170 -14.83 -0.45 -14.03
C VAL A 170 -14.80 1.04 -13.63
N LEU A 171 -15.92 1.61 -13.20
CA LEU A 171 -15.99 3.00 -12.73
C LEU A 171 -15.15 3.22 -11.46
N PHE A 172 -15.19 2.29 -10.50
CA PHE A 172 -14.34 2.35 -9.31
C PHE A 172 -12.86 2.16 -9.63
N PHE A 173 -12.55 1.27 -10.57
CA PHE A 173 -11.18 1.06 -11.01
C PHE A 173 -10.60 2.33 -11.67
N VAL A 174 -11.36 2.97 -12.57
CA VAL A 174 -10.93 4.21 -13.24
C VAL A 174 -10.79 5.37 -12.26
N SER A 175 -11.71 5.50 -11.30
CA SER A 175 -11.59 6.55 -10.26
C SER A 175 -10.40 6.31 -9.34
N CYS A 176 -10.12 5.07 -8.94
CA CYS A 176 -8.93 4.70 -8.17
C CYS A 176 -7.64 4.93 -8.95
N ALA A 177 -7.61 4.60 -10.25
CA ALA A 177 -6.45 4.86 -11.11
C ALA A 177 -6.15 6.36 -11.23
N THR A 178 -7.19 7.20 -11.31
CA THR A 178 -7.04 8.66 -11.34
C THR A 178 -6.44 9.18 -10.02
N LEU A 179 -6.95 8.70 -8.87
CA LEU A 179 -6.40 9.03 -7.56
C LEU A 179 -4.96 8.53 -7.36
N GLY A 180 -4.63 7.35 -7.88
CA GLY A 180 -3.26 6.83 -7.81
C GLY A 180 -2.30 7.55 -8.76
N THR A 181 -2.77 8.05 -9.90
CA THR A 181 -1.94 8.88 -10.79
C THR A 181 -1.61 10.21 -10.10
N PHE A 182 -2.57 10.77 -9.35
CA PHE A 182 -2.34 11.93 -8.49
C PHE A 182 -1.31 11.66 -7.38
N TYR A 183 -1.19 10.42 -6.90
CA TYR A 183 -0.14 10.01 -5.96
C TYR A 183 1.27 10.07 -6.56
N ILE A 184 1.46 9.62 -7.80
CA ILE A 184 2.77 9.66 -8.47
C ILE A 184 3.27 11.12 -8.58
N ILE A 185 2.36 12.04 -8.88
CA ILE A 185 2.68 13.47 -9.07
C ILE A 185 2.91 14.16 -7.72
N SER A 186 2.02 13.95 -6.75
CA SER A 186 2.04 14.72 -5.50
C SER A 186 2.99 14.14 -4.44
N LYS A 187 3.40 12.87 -4.58
CA LYS A 187 4.16 12.11 -3.56
C LYS A 187 3.60 12.29 -2.15
N HIS A 188 2.27 12.43 -2.04
CA HIS A 188 1.64 12.73 -0.76
C HIS A 188 1.77 11.53 0.18
N TRP A 189 2.30 11.80 1.37
CA TRP A 189 2.47 10.79 2.43
C TRP A 189 1.15 10.13 2.82
N ILE A 190 0.02 10.86 2.76
CA ILE A 190 -1.31 10.34 3.12
C ILE A 190 -1.74 9.21 2.18
N VAL A 191 -1.50 9.35 0.87
CA VAL A 191 -1.93 8.36 -0.11
C VAL A 191 -1.04 7.12 -0.03
N ASN A 192 0.25 7.29 0.29
CA ASN A 192 1.13 6.16 0.58
C ASN A 192 0.61 5.31 1.75
N ASN A 193 0.14 5.96 2.82
CA ASN A 193 -0.44 5.27 3.97
C ASN A 193 -1.78 4.60 3.65
N ILE A 194 -2.61 5.20 2.78
CA ILE A 194 -3.85 4.57 2.31
C ILE A 194 -3.54 3.32 1.48
N PHE A 195 -2.52 3.36 0.60
CA PHE A 195 -2.06 2.17 -0.12
C PHE A 195 -1.54 1.10 0.83
N GLY A 196 -0.74 1.49 1.83
CA GLY A 196 -0.30 0.59 2.89
C GLY A 196 -1.45 -0.06 3.65
N LEU A 197 -2.50 0.70 3.98
CA LEU A 197 -3.71 0.19 4.62
C LEU A 197 -4.51 -0.73 3.70
N ALA A 198 -4.54 -0.47 2.39
CA ALA A 198 -5.24 -1.31 1.43
C ALA A 198 -4.57 -2.69 1.26
N PHE A 199 -3.28 -2.81 1.55
CA PHE A 199 -2.58 -4.10 1.57
C PHE A 199 -2.75 -4.90 2.87
N ALA A 200 -3.28 -4.26 3.93
CA ALA A 200 -3.44 -4.85 5.26
C ALA A 200 -4.80 -5.55 5.43
#